data_AF-A0A2S5KBG7-F1
#
_entry.id   AF-A0A2S5KBG7-F1
#
_cell.length_a   1.000
_cell.length_b   1.000
_cell.length_c   1.000
_cell.angle_alpha   90.00
_cell.angle_beta   90.00
_cell.angle_gamma   90.00
#
_symmetry.space_group_name_H-M   'P 1'
#
loop_
_entity.id
_entity.type
_entity.pdbx_description
1 polymer ?
#
loop_
_entity_poly.entity_id
_entity_poly.type
_entity_poly.pdbx_seq_one_letter_code
_entity_poly.pdbx_strand_id
1 'polypeptide(L)' 'MKKSRPRRPAGRWVYYILYDGILWPCPVRWEWENGFDGWLPFYYSPTFEFVAGDPRKAYRIARSSLRNVREALHDAEYA' A
#
# COMPACT_ATOMS: atom_id res chain seq x y z
N MET A 1 -20.39 8.36 24.93
CA MET A 1 -19.39 8.84 23.96
C MET A 1 -19.63 8.15 22.63
N LYS A 2 -19.88 8.89 21.54
CA LYS A 2 -19.84 8.30 20.19
C LYS A 2 -18.39 7.89 19.93
N LYS A 3 -18.08 6.60 19.80
CA LYS A 3 -16.76 6.16 19.36
C LYS A 3 -16.53 6.79 17.98
N SER A 4 -15.63 7.78 17.90
CA SER A 4 -15.25 8.34 16.62
C SER A 4 -14.46 7.28 15.87
N ARG A 5 -14.72 7.14 14.56
CA ARG A 5 -13.94 6.24 13.72
C ARG A 5 -12.46 6.65 13.81
N PRO A 6 -11.53 5.70 13.99
CA PRO A 6 -10.11 6.00 14.00
C PRO A 6 -9.69 6.66 12.68
N ARG A 7 -8.58 7.40 12.70
CA ARG A 7 -8.08 8.06 11.48
C ARG A 7 -7.67 7.02 10.44
N ARG A 8 -8.00 7.30 9.17
CA ARG A 8 -7.56 6.50 8.02
C ARG A 8 -6.02 6.44 7.98
N PRO A 9 -5.41 5.27 7.71
CA PRO A 9 -3.97 5.18 7.51
C PRO A 9 -3.49 6.14 6.41
N ALA A 10 -2.46 6.92 6.74
CA ALA A 10 -1.92 7.95 5.85
C ALA A 10 -0.70 7.46 5.06
N GLY A 11 -0.43 8.11 3.92
CA GLY A 11 0.73 7.80 3.07
C GLY A 11 0.40 6.82 1.94
N ARG A 12 1.43 6.43 1.20
CA ARG A 12 1.32 5.42 0.13
C ARG A 12 1.60 4.04 0.71
N TRP A 13 0.71 3.11 0.43
CA TRP A 13 0.78 1.73 0.91
C TRP A 13 0.71 0.78 -0.28
N VAL A 14 1.39 -0.36 -0.15
CA VAL A 14 1.42 -1.43 -1.14
C VAL A 14 1.19 -2.75 -0.43
N TYR A 15 0.41 -3.62 -1.05
CA TYR A 15 0.25 -5.02 -0.66
C TYR A 15 0.99 -5.87 -1.70
N TYR A 16 1.79 -6.82 -1.27
CA TYR A 16 2.50 -7.70 -2.20
C TYR A 16 1.83 -9.07 -2.24
N ILE A 17 1.58 -9.57 -3.46
CA ILE A 17 1.02 -10.91 -3.69
C ILE A 17 2.02 -11.70 -4.52
N LEU A 18 2.29 -12.94 -4.13
CA LEU A 18 3.00 -13.87 -5.00
C LEU A 18 1.96 -14.58 -5.89
N TYR A 19 2.05 -14.37 -7.20
CA TYR A 19 1.15 -14.98 -8.18
C TYR A 19 1.98 -15.46 -9.38
N ASP A 20 1.84 -16.73 -9.76
CA ASP A 20 2.63 -17.38 -10.81
C ASP A 20 4.15 -17.16 -10.68
N GLY A 21 4.67 -17.22 -9.45
CA GLY A 21 6.09 -17.00 -9.15
C GLY A 21 6.55 -15.55 -9.22
N ILE A 22 5.65 -14.60 -9.52
CA ILE A 22 5.94 -13.16 -9.63
C ILE A 22 5.43 -12.45 -8.37
N LEU A 23 6.29 -11.63 -7.76
CA LEU A 23 5.89 -10.73 -6.68
C LEU A 23 5.21 -9.48 -7.27
N TRP A 24 3.90 -9.39 -7.10
CA TRP A 24 3.09 -8.30 -7.65
C TRP A 24 2.86 -7.19 -6.62
N PRO A 25 3.26 -5.93 -6.90
CA PRO A 25 2.93 -4.78 -6.07
C PRO A 25 1.50 -4.31 -6.35
N CYS A 26 0.63 -4.36 -5.35
CA CYS A 26 -0.74 -3.87 -5.42
C CYS A 26 -0.87 -2.56 -4.62
N PRO A 27 -1.04 -1.39 -5.26
CA PRO A 27 -1.31 -0.14 -4.54
C PRO A 27 -2.58 -0.26 -3.68
N VAL A 28 -2.48 0.21 -2.44
CA VAL A 28 -3.58 0.10 -1.46
C VAL A 28 -4.39 1.38 -1.39
N ARG A 29 -5.71 1.23 -1.44
CA ARG A 29 -6.71 2.22 -1.04
C ARG A 29 -7.31 1.77 0.28
N TRP A 30 -7.52 2.70 1.21
CA TRP A 30 -8.12 2.37 2.51
C TRP A 30 -9.61 2.72 2.51
N GLU A 31 -10.45 1.73 2.82
CA GLU A 31 -11.91 1.88 2.92
C GLU A 31 -12.40 1.43 4.29
N TRP A 32 -13.45 2.09 4.81
CA TRP A 32 -14.00 1.78 6.13
C TRP A 32 -15.03 0.66 6.00
N GLU A 33 -14.79 -0.46 6.66
CA GLU A 33 -15.70 -1.60 6.65
C GLU A 33 -16.41 -1.72 8.01
N ASN A 34 -17.74 -1.61 7.98
CA ASN A 34 -18.55 -1.61 9.21
C ASN A 34 -18.55 -2.99 9.88
N GLY A 35 -18.46 -4.08 9.11
CA GLY A 35 -18.42 -5.44 9.66
C GLY A 35 -17.17 -5.73 10.51
N PHE A 36 -16.07 -5.01 10.26
CA PHE A 36 -14.82 -5.13 11.00
C PHE A 36 -14.51 -3.91 11.88
N ASP A 37 -15.40 -2.90 11.91
CA ASP A 37 -15.22 -1.61 12.59
C ASP A 37 -13.82 -1.02 12.34
N GLY A 38 -13.34 -1.08 11.09
CA GLY A 38 -11.93 -0.86 10.77
C GLY A 38 -11.67 -0.39 9.35
N TRP A 39 -10.48 0.19 9.15
CA TRP A 39 -9.96 0.50 7.82
C TRP A 39 -9.35 -0.75 7.20
N LEU A 40 -9.87 -1.19 6.06
CA LEU A 40 -9.35 -2.31 5.30
C LEU A 40 -8.59 -1.83 4.05
N PRO A 41 -7.49 -2.50 3.69
CA PRO A 41 -6.81 -2.25 2.44
C PRO A 41 -7.58 -2.90 1.30
N PHE A 42 -8.00 -2.09 0.34
CA PHE A 42 -8.56 -2.50 -0.95
C PHE A 42 -7.49 -2.28 -2.02
N TYR A 43 -7.16 -3.32 -2.76
CA TYR A 43 -6.12 -3.27 -3.79
C TYR A 43 -6.53 -4.08 -5.01
N TYR A 44 -5.84 -3.82 -6.11
CA TYR A 44 -6.07 -4.51 -7.37
C TYR A 44 -5.17 -5.75 -7.45
N SER A 45 -5.78 -6.93 -7.58
CA SER A 45 -5.06 -8.20 -7.69
C SER A 45 -4.42 -8.36 -9.08
N PRO A 46 -3.49 -9.31 -9.24
CA PRO A 46 -2.97 -9.72 -10.55
C PRO A 46 -4.06 -10.22 -11.51
N THR A 47 -5.20 -10.68 -10.99
CA THR A 47 -6.37 -11.11 -11.77
C THR A 47 -7.24 -9.95 -12.25
N PHE A 48 -6.78 -8.71 -12.08
CA PHE A 48 -7.50 -7.51 -12.48
C PHE A 48 -8.83 -7.28 -11.72
N GLU A 49 -8.91 -7.78 -10.49
CA GLU A 49 -10.06 -7.65 -9.59
C GLU A 49 -9.72 -6.79 -8.37
N PHE A 50 -10.71 -6.12 -7.79
CA PHE A 50 -10.52 -5.41 -6.54
C PHE A 50 -10.84 -6.31 -5.35
N VAL A 51 -9.90 -6.40 -4.41
CA VAL A 51 -9.98 -7.33 -3.28
C VAL A 51 -9.59 -6.62 -1.98
N ALA A 52 -10.32 -6.89 -0.90
CA ALA A 52 -9.92 -6.54 0.45
C ALA A 52 -8.87 -7.52 0.97
N GLY A 53 -7.79 -7.02 1.59
CA GLY A 53 -6.78 -7.88 2.18
C GLY A 53 -6.55 -7.66 3.67
N ASP A 54 -5.60 -8.41 4.21
CA ASP A 54 -5.17 -8.30 5.60
C ASP A 54 -4.41 -6.97 5.82
N PRO A 55 -4.90 -6.06 6.68
CA PRO A 55 -4.23 -4.80 7.00
C PRO A 55 -2.79 -4.99 7.50
N ARG A 56 -2.47 -6.11 8.14
CA ARG A 56 -1.14 -6.40 8.71
C ARG A 56 -0.09 -6.71 7.65
N LYS A 57 -0.52 -7.08 6.44
CA LYS A 57 0.35 -7.42 5.30
C LYS A 57 0.55 -6.26 4.33
N ALA A 58 -0.12 -5.13 4.53
CA ALA A 58 0.14 -3.91 3.77
C ALA A 58 1.40 -3.19 4.30
N TYR A 59 2.27 -2.76 3.40
CA TYR A 59 3.53 -2.08 3.73
C TYR A 59 3.46 -0.60 3.36
N ARG A 60 3.92 0.26 4.27
CA ARG A 60 4.01 1.71 4.02
C ARG A 60 5.29 2.02 3.26
N ILE A 61 5.16 2.75 2.15
CA ILE A 61 6.31 3.26 1.40
C ILE A 61 6.90 4.44 2.18
N ALA A 62 8.14 4.28 2.68
CA ALA A 62 8.87 5.33 3.39
C ALA A 62 9.20 6.49 2.42
N ARG A 63 8.91 7.73 2.85
CA ARG A 63 9.16 8.93 2.02
C ARG A 63 10.65 9.18 1.75
N SER A 64 11.53 8.78 2.66
CA SER A 64 12.99 8.99 2.54
C SER A 64 13.66 8.09 1.50
N SER A 65 13.09 6.92 1.21
CA SER A 65 13.73 5.95 0.30
C SER A 65 13.67 6.37 -1.18
N LEU A 66 12.72 7.21 -1.58
CA LEU A 66 12.55 7.62 -2.98
C LEU A 66 13.39 8.85 -3.36
N ARG A 67 13.80 9.67 -2.37
CA ARG A 67 14.63 10.84 -2.63
C ARG A 67 16.06 10.40 -2.95
N ASN A 68 16.62 9.52 -2.11
CA ASN A 68 17.97 9.01 -2.26
C ASN A 68 18.15 8.16 -3.54
N VAL A 69 17.13 7.38 -3.94
CA VAL A 69 17.19 6.61 -5.19
C VAL A 69 17.13 7.50 -6.42
N ARG A 70 16.34 8.59 -6.39
CA ARG A 70 16.28 9.56 -7.50
C ARG A 70 17.57 10.37 -7.63
N GLU A 71 18.16 10.77 -6.51
CA GLU A 71 19.48 11.44 -6.48
C GLU A 71 20.57 10.53 -7.05
N ALA A 72 20.63 9.27 -6.59
CA ALA A 72 21.63 8.31 -7.08
C ALA A 72 21.50 7.98 -8.58
N LEU A 73 20.27 7.93 -9.12
CA LEU A 73 20.06 7.69 -10.56
C LEU A 73 20.42 8.92 -11.41
N HIS A 74 20.09 10.12 -10.94
CA HIS A 74 20.48 11.36 -11.61
C HIS A 74 22.01 11.53 -11.64
N ASP A 75 22.69 11.23 -10.54
CA ASP A 75 24.15 11.31 -10.46
C ASP A 75 24.85 10.26 -11.34
N ALA A 76 24.24 9.08 -11.54
CA ALA A 76 24.77 8.05 -12.44
C ALA A 76 24.54 8.33 -13.93
N GLU A 77 23.52 9.12 -14.29
CA GLU A 77 23.19 9.47 -15.68
C GLU A 77 24.04 10.64 -16.21
N TYR A 78 24.62 11.45 -15.31
CA TYR A 78 25.41 12.65 -15.65
C TYR A 78 26.85 12.61 -15.12
N ALA A 79 27.36 11.44 -14.72
CA ALA A 79 28.77 11.19 -14.40
C ALA A 79 29.52 10.57 -15.59
#